data_AF-A0A7W8C392-F1
#
_entry.id   AF-A0A7W8C392-F1
#
_cell.length_a   1.000
_cell.length_b   1.000
_cell.length_c   1.000
_cell.angle_alpha   90.00
_cell.angle_beta   90.00
_cell.angle_gamma   90.00
#
_symmetry.space_group_name_H-M   'P 1'
#
loop_
_entity.id
_entity.type
_entity.pdbx_description
1 polymer ?
#
loop_
_entity_poly.entity_id
_entity_poly.type
_entity_poly.pdbx_seq_one_letter_code
_entity_poly.pdbx_strand_id
1 'polypeptide(L)'
;MSQEQAPNPALTQLTDWLRQRHSQVMQAEAKALQCLETGDTPGHNACMRQKAELLASMADDAKPMLEFLPGEQRFNLAMALENFSASARMSLRLNSIFYMGALLYPDDHQKGEPDNLIRCIERMEKEGPDFRHD
;
A
#
# COMPACT_ATOMS: atom_id res chain seq x y z
N MET A 1 0.44 28.30 21.94
CA MET A 1 1.69 27.52 21.84
C MET A 1 1.39 26.34 20.94
N SER A 2 1.61 26.51 19.64
CA SER A 2 1.48 25.42 18.68
C SER A 2 2.64 24.47 18.94
N GLN A 3 2.37 23.29 19.48
CA GLN A 3 3.41 22.28 19.57
C GLN A 3 3.74 21.90 18.13
N GLU A 4 4.91 22.33 17.64
CA GLU A 4 5.61 21.65 16.56
C GLU A 4 5.77 20.19 17.01
N GLN A 5 4.86 19.33 16.55
CA GLN A 5 4.94 17.90 16.74
C GLN A 5 6.26 17.45 16.10
N ALA A 6 7.26 17.16 16.92
CA ALA A 6 8.47 16.53 16.45
C ALA A 6 8.07 15.25 15.69
N PRO A 7 8.66 14.99 14.50
CA PRO A 7 8.32 13.81 13.73
C PRO A 7 8.57 12.57 14.59
N ASN A 8 7.52 11.75 14.79
CA ASN A 8 7.66 10.50 15.52
C ASN A 8 8.56 9.58 14.67
N PRO A 9 9.78 9.24 15.13
CA PRO A 9 10.75 8.51 14.31
C PRO A 9 10.24 7.15 13.85
N ALA A 10 9.38 6.49 14.65
CA ALA A 10 8.76 5.23 14.26
C ALA A 10 7.72 5.41 13.13
N LEU A 11 6.99 6.52 13.15
CA LEU A 11 6.05 6.85 12.07
C LEU A 11 6.79 7.19 10.78
N THR A 12 7.85 8.00 10.86
CA THR A 12 8.70 8.31 9.69
C THR A 12 9.31 7.05 9.09
N GLN A 13 9.82 6.15 9.93
CA GLN A 13 10.36 4.88 9.45
C GLN A 13 9.28 4.04 8.73
N LEU A 14 8.06 3.99 9.27
CA LEU A 14 6.94 3.28 8.65
C LEU A 14 6.57 3.91 7.29
N THR A 15 6.42 5.23 7.22
CA THR A 15 5.99 5.92 6.00
C THR A 15 7.05 5.84 4.91
N ASP A 16 8.34 5.95 5.25
CA ASP A 16 9.45 5.74 4.31
C ASP A 16 9.45 4.31 3.75
N TRP A 17 9.25 3.32 4.62
CA TRP A 17 9.14 1.92 4.19
C TRP A 17 7.92 1.69 3.28
N LEU A 18 6.77 2.28 3.60
CA LEU A 18 5.57 2.21 2.77
C LEU A 18 5.77 2.86 1.40
N ARG A 19 6.51 3.97 1.33
CA ARG A 19 6.88 4.62 0.06
C ARG A 19 7.81 3.73 -0.79
N GLN A 20 8.76 3.04 -0.14
CA GLN A 20 9.59 2.06 -0.84
C GLN A 20 8.74 0.89 -1.36
N ARG A 21 7.80 0.39 -0.56
CA ARG A 21 6.88 -0.68 -0.93
C ARG A 21 5.98 -0.28 -2.10
N HIS A 22 5.44 0.94 -2.06
CA HIS A 22 4.68 1.52 -3.14
C HIS A 22 5.49 1.59 -4.44
N SER A 23 6.75 2.04 -4.38
CA SER A 23 7.62 2.06 -5.56
C SER A 23 7.81 0.67 -6.17
N GLN A 24 7.95 -0.37 -5.35
CA GLN A 24 8.03 -1.76 -5.84
C GLN A 24 6.76 -2.20 -6.55
N VAL A 25 5.59 -1.82 -6.01
CA VAL A 25 4.28 -2.09 -6.62
C VAL A 25 4.14 -1.38 -7.97
N MET A 26 4.44 -0.08 -8.02
CA MET A 26 4.39 0.70 -9.28
C MET A 26 5.36 0.15 -10.34
N GLN A 27 6.54 -0.33 -9.93
CA GLN A 27 7.48 -0.98 -10.84
C GLN A 27 6.92 -2.29 -11.41
N ALA A 28 6.22 -3.09 -10.60
CA ALA A 28 5.55 -4.30 -11.07
C ALA A 28 4.45 -3.97 -12.07
N GLU A 29 3.66 -2.91 -11.85
CA GLU A 29 2.63 -2.46 -12.79
C GLU A 29 3.21 -1.95 -14.10
N ALA A 30 4.27 -1.13 -14.04
CA ALA A 30 4.94 -0.63 -15.23
C ALA A 30 5.48 -1.79 -16.09
N LYS A 31 6.08 -2.81 -15.46
CA LYS A 31 6.52 -4.03 -16.15
C LYS A 31 5.35 -4.82 -16.73
N ALA A 32 4.24 -4.93 -16.00
CA ALA A 32 3.05 -5.60 -16.49
C ALA A 32 2.48 -4.92 -17.75
N LEU A 33 2.55 -3.59 -17.82
CA LEU A 33 2.15 -2.82 -19.00
C LEU A 33 3.10 -3.09 -20.18
N GLN A 34 4.41 -3.09 -19.94
CA GLN A 34 5.40 -3.44 -20.97
C GLN A 34 5.20 -4.85 -21.53
N CYS A 35 4.86 -5.82 -20.68
CA CYS A 35 4.51 -7.17 -21.12
C CYS A 35 3.27 -7.18 -22.03
N LEU A 36 2.27 -6.33 -21.79
CA LEU A 36 1.13 -6.20 -22.71
C LEU A 36 1.55 -5.62 -24.06
N GLU A 37 2.44 -4.63 -24.08
CA GLU A 37 2.95 -4.02 -25.31
C GLU A 37 3.74 -5.02 -26.17
N THR A 38 4.44 -5.97 -25.56
CA THR A 38 5.19 -7.03 -26.25
C THR A 38 4.36 -8.29 -26.52
N GLY A 39 3.10 -8.34 -26.08
CA GLY A 39 2.21 -9.50 -26.22
C GLY A 39 2.47 -10.65 -25.24
N ASP A 40 3.33 -10.44 -24.24
CA ASP A 40 3.66 -11.41 -23.20
C ASP A 40 2.60 -11.46 -22.09
N THR A 41 1.49 -12.17 -22.36
CA THR A 41 0.42 -12.37 -21.37
C THR A 41 0.89 -13.11 -20.11
N PRO A 42 1.72 -14.17 -20.19
CA PRO A 42 2.29 -14.80 -19.00
C PRO A 42 3.11 -13.84 -18.13
N GLY A 43 3.96 -13.01 -18.73
CA GLY A 43 4.74 -11.99 -18.03
C GLY A 43 3.86 -10.92 -17.36
N HIS A 44 2.80 -10.48 -18.05
CA HIS A 44 1.80 -9.57 -17.47
C HIS A 44 1.16 -10.17 -16.21
N ASN A 45 0.71 -11.42 -16.30
CA ASN A 45 0.06 -12.11 -15.18
C ASN A 45 1.01 -12.32 -14.00
N ALA A 46 2.29 -12.62 -14.27
CA ALA A 46 3.31 -12.74 -13.24
C ALA A 46 3.55 -11.40 -12.51
N CYS A 47 3.63 -10.30 -13.25
CA CYS A 47 3.79 -8.96 -12.66
C CYS A 47 2.58 -8.53 -11.82
N MET A 48 1.35 -8.81 -12.27
CA MET A 48 0.13 -8.54 -11.50
C MET A 48 0.05 -9.37 -10.22
N ARG A 49 0.48 -10.63 -10.28
CA ARG A 49 0.60 -11.47 -9.09
C ARG A 49 1.66 -10.92 -8.12
N GLN A 50 2.83 -10.52 -8.62
CA GLN A 50 3.88 -9.91 -7.82
C GLN A 50 3.39 -8.65 -7.08
N LYS A 51 2.66 -7.76 -7.77
CA LYS A 51 2.00 -6.61 -7.14
C LYS A 51 1.12 -7.04 -5.96
N ALA A 52 0.24 -8.02 -6.19
CA ALA A 52 -0.68 -8.48 -5.17
C ALA A 52 0.05 -9.17 -4.00
N GLU A 53 1.13 -9.91 -4.24
CA GLU A 53 1.97 -10.50 -3.19
C GLU A 53 2.64 -9.43 -2.31
N LEU A 54 3.18 -8.37 -2.93
CA LEU A 54 3.77 -7.24 -2.20
C LEU A 54 2.73 -6.56 -1.30
N LEU A 55 1.50 -6.35 -1.79
CA LEU A 55 0.43 -5.78 -0.98
C LEU A 55 -0.08 -6.75 0.08
N ALA A 56 -0.15 -8.04 -0.22
CA ALA A 56 -0.66 -9.09 0.67
C ALA A 56 0.19 -9.31 1.92
N SER A 57 1.51 -9.18 1.83
CA SER A 57 2.39 -9.29 3.01
C SER A 57 2.66 -7.95 3.70
N MET A 58 2.15 -6.83 3.14
CA MET A 58 2.47 -5.48 3.64
C MET A 58 2.14 -5.29 5.12
N ALA A 59 0.96 -5.71 5.56
CA ALA A 59 0.56 -5.60 6.97
C ALA A 59 1.44 -6.45 7.90
N ASP A 60 1.87 -7.63 7.46
CA ASP A 60 2.74 -8.52 8.22
C ASP A 60 4.16 -7.97 8.32
N ASP A 61 4.71 -7.49 7.19
CA ASP A 61 6.04 -6.90 7.09
C ASP A 61 6.15 -5.59 7.89
N ALA A 62 5.04 -4.87 8.08
CA ALA A 62 4.97 -3.63 8.85
C ALA A 62 4.95 -3.84 10.39
N LYS A 63 4.65 -5.04 10.87
CA LYS A 63 4.50 -5.33 12.33
C LYS A 63 5.67 -4.85 13.19
N PRO A 64 6.95 -5.07 12.81
CA PRO A 64 8.09 -4.63 13.63
C PRO A 64 8.18 -3.10 13.75
N MET A 65 7.76 -2.36 12.72
CA MET A 65 7.74 -0.88 12.74
C MET A 65 6.60 -0.34 13.60
N LEU A 66 5.47 -1.05 13.62
CA LEU A 66 4.29 -0.69 14.41
C LEU A 66 4.48 -0.92 15.92
N GLU A 67 5.40 -1.79 16.34
CA GLU A 67 5.62 -2.16 17.75
C GLU A 67 5.93 -0.96 18.65
N PHE A 68 6.63 0.03 18.10
CA PHE A 68 7.09 1.23 18.83
C PHE A 68 6.05 2.37 18.87
N LEU A 69 4.87 2.18 18.27
CA LEU A 69 3.82 3.20 18.22
C LEU A 69 2.81 3.06 19.39
N PRO A 70 2.23 4.17 19.88
CA PRO A 70 1.19 4.16 20.90
C PRO A 70 0.00 3.27 20.52
N GLY A 71 -0.64 2.63 21.50
CA GLY A 71 -1.62 1.56 21.27
C GLY A 71 -2.75 1.89 20.30
N GLU A 72 -3.36 3.08 20.40
CA GLU A 72 -4.45 3.52 19.52
C GLU A 72 -3.94 3.85 18.11
N GLN A 73 -2.86 4.64 18.00
CA GLN A 73 -2.22 4.98 16.72
C GLN A 73 -1.76 3.71 15.99
N ARG A 74 -1.09 2.81 16.71
CA ARG A 74 -0.66 1.49 16.22
C ARG A 74 -1.83 0.67 15.68
N PHE A 75 -2.94 0.63 16.42
CA PHE A 75 -4.13 -0.10 16.00
C PHE A 75 -4.72 0.47 14.69
N ASN A 76 -4.88 1.79 14.61
CA ASN A 76 -5.41 2.43 13.41
C ASN A 76 -4.50 2.21 12.19
N LEU A 77 -3.18 2.35 12.35
CA LEU A 77 -2.22 2.10 11.28
C LEU A 77 -2.24 0.63 10.84
N ALA A 78 -2.25 -0.31 11.79
CA ALA A 78 -2.33 -1.73 11.50
C ALA A 78 -3.61 -2.08 10.72
N MET A 79 -4.76 -1.54 11.13
CA MET A 79 -6.04 -1.74 10.44
C MET A 79 -6.03 -1.20 9.02
N ALA A 80 -5.48 0.00 8.80
CA ALA A 80 -5.36 0.58 7.47
C ALA A 80 -4.52 -0.31 6.54
N LEU A 81 -3.36 -0.80 7.01
CA LEU A 81 -2.51 -1.70 6.23
C LEU A 81 -3.17 -3.06 5.98
N GLU A 82 -3.89 -3.59 6.98
CA GLU A 82 -4.59 -4.87 6.86
C GLU A 82 -5.70 -4.81 5.80
N ASN A 83 -6.38 -3.69 5.61
CA ASN A 83 -7.39 -3.53 4.54
C ASN A 83 -6.79 -3.73 3.13
N PHE A 84 -5.61 -3.16 2.88
CA PHE A 84 -4.89 -3.36 1.62
C PHE A 84 -4.42 -4.81 1.47
N SER A 85 -3.81 -5.37 2.53
CA SER A 85 -3.30 -6.73 2.52
C SER A 85 -4.40 -7.77 2.36
N ALA A 86 -5.54 -7.63 3.05
CA ALA A 86 -6.69 -8.52 2.92
C ALA A 86 -7.27 -8.52 1.51
N SER A 87 -7.41 -7.34 0.89
CA SER A 87 -7.90 -7.19 -0.49
C SER A 87 -6.94 -7.88 -1.49
N ALA A 88 -5.64 -7.69 -1.30
CA ALA A 88 -4.63 -8.34 -2.12
C ALA A 88 -4.62 -9.86 -1.95
N ARG A 89 -4.69 -10.38 -0.72
CA ARG A 89 -4.82 -11.82 -0.42
C ARG A 89 -6.09 -12.40 -1.07
N MET A 90 -7.20 -11.67 -1.05
CA MET A 90 -8.43 -12.07 -1.74
C MET A 90 -8.21 -12.20 -3.26
N SER A 91 -7.59 -11.20 -3.89
CA SER A 91 -7.31 -11.24 -5.34
C SER A 91 -6.42 -12.42 -5.74
N LEU A 92 -5.43 -12.76 -4.91
CA LEU A 92 -4.55 -13.91 -5.08
C LEU A 92 -5.33 -15.22 -4.95
N ARG A 93 -6.19 -15.33 -3.93
CA ARG A 93 -7.05 -16.50 -3.72
C ARG A 93 -8.02 -16.73 -4.88
N LEU A 94 -8.58 -15.66 -5.44
CA LEU A 94 -9.45 -15.72 -6.62
C LEU A 94 -8.67 -15.94 -7.92
N ASN A 95 -7.33 -15.84 -7.88
CA ASN A 95 -6.45 -15.85 -9.04
C ASN A 95 -6.93 -14.91 -10.17
N SER A 96 -7.44 -13.74 -9.80
CA SER A 96 -8.06 -12.81 -10.74
C SER A 96 -7.15 -11.63 -11.03
N ILE A 97 -6.60 -11.61 -12.25
CA ILE A 97 -5.74 -10.53 -12.74
C ILE A 97 -6.46 -9.18 -12.74
N PHE A 98 -7.77 -9.18 -13.04
CA PHE A 98 -8.60 -8.00 -12.97
C PHE A 98 -8.61 -7.40 -11.56
N TYR A 99 -8.89 -8.21 -10.54
CA TYR A 99 -8.88 -7.74 -9.15
C TYR A 99 -7.47 -7.31 -8.70
N MET A 100 -6.41 -8.00 -9.14
CA MET A 100 -5.02 -7.60 -8.84
C MET A 100 -4.68 -6.22 -9.43
N GLY A 101 -5.18 -5.92 -10.63
CA GLY A 101 -5.04 -4.61 -11.27
C GLY A 101 -5.72 -3.49 -10.48
N ALA A 102 -6.90 -3.74 -9.91
CA ALA A 102 -7.71 -2.73 -9.24
C ALA A 102 -7.33 -2.45 -7.77
N LEU A 103 -6.39 -3.18 -7.16
CA LEU A 103 -6.12 -3.14 -5.71
C LEU A 103 -5.87 -1.75 -5.08
N LEU A 104 -5.34 -0.80 -5.85
CA LEU A 104 -4.95 0.52 -5.36
C LEU A 104 -5.81 1.66 -5.90
N TYR A 105 -6.76 1.36 -6.78
CA TYR A 105 -7.48 2.38 -7.53
C TYR A 105 -8.97 2.26 -7.23
N PRO A 106 -9.66 3.36 -6.87
CA PRO A 106 -11.11 3.37 -6.86
C PRO A 106 -11.66 3.18 -8.29
N ASP A 107 -12.92 2.78 -8.40
CA ASP A 107 -13.58 2.49 -9.69
C ASP A 107 -13.62 3.71 -10.63
N ASP A 108 -13.54 4.94 -10.08
CA ASP A 108 -13.56 6.21 -10.79
C ASP A 108 -12.17 6.85 -10.99
N HIS A 109 -11.09 6.10 -10.72
CA HIS A 109 -9.73 6.60 -10.81
C HIS A 109 -9.36 7.16 -12.19
N GLN A 110 -8.80 8.37 -12.21
CA GLN A 110 -8.29 8.99 -13.42
C GLN A 110 -6.76 8.97 -13.49
N LYS A 111 -6.23 8.84 -14.70
CA LYS A 111 -4.79 8.84 -14.95
C LYS A 111 -4.17 10.16 -14.46
N GLY A 112 -3.27 10.06 -13.49
CA GLY A 112 -2.58 11.20 -12.86
C GLY A 112 -3.05 11.52 -11.44
N GLU A 113 -4.13 10.89 -10.97
CA GLU A 113 -4.50 10.96 -9.56
C GLU A 113 -3.58 10.06 -8.70
N PRO A 114 -3.40 10.39 -7.41
CA PRO A 114 -2.70 9.50 -6.50
C PRO A 114 -3.56 8.26 -6.22
N ASP A 115 -2.90 7.11 -6.10
CA ASP A 115 -3.53 5.86 -5.69
C ASP A 115 -3.86 5.85 -4.19
N ASN A 116 -4.70 4.89 -3.78
CA ASN A 116 -5.18 4.79 -2.41
C ASN A 116 -4.07 4.55 -1.39
N LEU A 117 -2.97 3.88 -1.76
CA LEU A 117 -1.85 3.66 -0.84
C LEU A 117 -1.09 4.97 -0.59
N ILE A 118 -0.79 5.75 -1.64
CA ILE A 118 -0.16 7.08 -1.46
C ILE A 118 -1.05 8.02 -0.67
N ARG A 119 -2.35 8.07 -0.96
CA ARG A 119 -3.31 8.87 -0.18
C ARG A 119 -3.31 8.47 1.30
N CYS A 120 -3.21 7.17 1.58
CA CYS A 120 -3.13 6.66 2.95
C CYS A 120 -1.82 7.09 3.62
N ILE A 121 -0.67 6.94 2.96
CA ILE A 121 0.64 7.37 3.48
C ILE A 121 0.64 8.87 3.80
N GLU A 122 0.15 9.71 2.89
CA GLU A 122 0.07 11.17 3.11
C GLU A 122 -0.83 11.54 4.28
N ARG A 123 -1.95 10.81 4.47
CA ARG A 123 -2.80 10.96 5.65
C ARG A 123 -2.10 10.55 6.93
N MET A 124 -1.36 9.43 6.93
CA MET A 124 -0.58 8.99 8.09
C MET A 124 0.44 10.06 8.51
N GLU A 125 1.14 10.67 7.55
CA GLU A 125 2.10 11.75 7.81
C GLU A 125 1.42 13.02 8.32
N LYS A 126 0.28 13.39 7.73
CA LYS A 126 -0.46 14.61 8.08
C LYS A 126 -1.18 14.54 9.43
N GLU A 127 -1.83 13.41 9.71
CA GLU A 127 -2.65 13.20 10.90
C GLU A 127 -1.80 12.69 12.07
N GLY A 128 -0.68 12.02 11.79
CA GLY A 128 0.28 11.57 12.80
C GLY A 128 -0.39 10.76 13.92
N PRO A 129 -0.36 11.24 15.18
CA PRO A 129 -1.00 10.55 16.31
C PRO A 129 -2.53 10.49 16.21
N ASP A 130 -3.15 11.41 15.47
CA ASP A 130 -4.60 11.49 15.31
C ASP A 130 -5.14 10.62 14.17
N PHE A 131 -4.28 9.89 13.47
CA PHE A 131 -4.66 9.05 12.33
C PHE A 131 -5.76 8.05 12.71
N ARG A 132 -6.85 8.07 11.93
CA ARG A 132 -7.97 7.14 12.05
C ARG A 132 -8.07 6.29 10.78
N HIS A 133 -8.20 4.98 10.97
CA HIS A 133 -8.67 4.12 9.91
C HIS A 133 -10.18 4.32 9.79
N ASP A 134 -10.65 4.75 8.63
CA ASP A 134 -12.07 4.94 8.34
C ASP A 134 -12.72 3.62 7.88
#